data_AF-A0A920SMA1-F1
#
_entry.id   AF-A0A920SMA1-F1
#
_cell.length_a   1.000
_cell.length_b   1.000
_cell.length_c   1.000
_cell.angle_alpha   90.00
_cell.angle_beta   90.00
_cell.angle_gamma   90.00
#
_symmetry.space_group_name_H-M   'P 1'
#
loop_
_entity.id
_entity.type
_entity.pdbx_description
1 polymer ?
#
loop_
_entity_poly.entity_id
_entity_poly.type
_entity_poly.pdbx_seq_one_letter_code
_entity_poly.pdbx_strand_id
1 'polypeptide(L)'
;MTAAYDELSETIKSRIDNLVAVHSYDHLNELLRRKNPHRPPLSNTLRQEHPPVRRPLVAQHPVTGKKSLYLPICHIEYIENMAASDGKILLEELQAHAVQKRFTYFQNWRPGDLVVWDNRCTLHAPTLFDDQLHTRLMYRLTMTGPQIAAV
;
A
#
# COMPACT_ATOMS: atom_id res chain seq x y z
N MET A 1 -8.25 -5.89 -0.94
CA MET A 1 -7.73 -6.08 0.44
C MET A 1 -8.77 -6.58 1.43
N THR A 2 -10.06 -6.25 1.29
CA THR A 2 -11.13 -6.86 2.12
C THR A 2 -11.19 -8.38 1.97
N ALA A 3 -11.28 -8.91 0.74
CA ALA A 3 -11.29 -10.36 0.51
C ALA A 3 -10.03 -11.07 1.06
N ALA A 4 -8.86 -10.42 0.96
CA ALA A 4 -7.62 -10.95 1.54
C ALA A 4 -7.69 -10.99 3.08
N TYR A 5 -8.31 -10.00 3.73
CA TYR A 5 -8.52 -10.01 5.18
C TYR A 5 -9.51 -11.10 5.61
N ASP A 6 -10.64 -11.21 4.89
CA ASP A 6 -11.72 -12.14 5.24
C ASP A 6 -11.24 -13.60 5.27
N GLU A 7 -10.34 -13.96 4.35
CA GLU A 7 -9.72 -15.29 4.21
C GLU A 7 -8.54 -15.58 5.16
N LEU A 8 -8.17 -14.64 6.03
CA LEU A 8 -7.18 -14.92 7.08
C LEU A 8 -7.78 -15.84 8.15
N SER A 9 -6.95 -16.69 8.76
CA SER A 9 -7.36 -17.43 9.95
C SER A 9 -7.61 -16.49 11.12
N GLU A 10 -8.49 -16.88 12.04
CA GLU A 10 -8.80 -16.07 13.23
C GLU A 10 -7.57 -15.82 14.11
N THR A 11 -6.61 -16.75 14.14
CA THR A 11 -5.31 -16.56 14.80
C THR A 11 -4.54 -15.38 14.21
N ILE A 12 -4.47 -15.28 12.88
CA ILE A 12 -3.77 -14.18 12.22
C ILE A 12 -4.54 -12.88 12.38
N LYS A 13 -5.87 -12.89 12.20
CA LYS A 13 -6.71 -11.70 12.44
C LYS A 13 -6.49 -11.14 13.85
N SER A 14 -6.50 -12.00 14.86
CA SER A 14 -6.28 -11.61 16.27
C SER A 14 -4.87 -11.04 16.49
N ARG A 15 -3.85 -11.63 15.85
CA ARG A 15 -2.45 -11.15 15.92
C ARG A 15 -2.29 -9.73 15.38
N ILE A 16 -3.04 -9.36 14.34
CA ILE A 16 -2.82 -8.10 13.60
C ILE A 16 -3.84 -6.99 13.93
N ASP A 17 -4.95 -7.30 14.62
CA ASP A 17 -6.09 -6.38 14.78
C ASP A 17 -5.71 -5.03 15.42
N ASN A 18 -4.77 -5.05 16.37
CA ASN A 18 -4.32 -3.87 17.11
C ASN A 18 -2.94 -3.36 16.70
N LEU A 19 -2.36 -3.89 15.63
CA LEU A 19 -1.03 -3.46 15.19
C LEU A 19 -1.11 -2.15 14.42
N VAL A 20 -0.18 -1.25 14.74
CA VAL A 20 -0.02 0.04 14.10
C VAL A 20 1.26 0.06 13.29
N ALA A 21 1.14 0.37 12.00
CA ALA A 21 2.26 0.61 11.11
C ALA A 21 2.56 2.11 11.00
N VAL A 22 3.85 2.44 10.92
CA VAL A 22 4.33 3.79 10.69
C VAL A 22 4.65 3.94 9.20
N HIS A 23 3.94 4.87 8.54
CA HIS A 23 4.09 5.15 7.11
C HIS A 23 4.95 6.39 6.91
N SER A 24 6.02 6.29 6.12
CA SER A 24 6.99 7.36 5.93
C SER A 24 7.22 7.63 4.46
N TYR A 25 7.01 8.88 4.04
CA TYR A 25 7.33 9.31 2.67
C TYR A 25 8.84 9.33 2.43
N ASP A 26 9.62 9.67 3.46
CA ASP A 26 11.08 9.64 3.39
C ASP A 26 11.60 8.21 3.19
N HIS A 27 11.04 7.24 3.94
CA HIS A 27 11.35 5.82 3.75
C HIS A 27 11.09 5.36 2.31
N LEU A 28 9.90 5.67 1.76
CA LEU A 28 9.60 5.38 0.36
C LEU A 28 10.63 6.00 -0.58
N ASN A 29 10.99 7.26 -0.35
CA ASN A 29 11.95 7.95 -1.19
C ASN A 29 13.32 7.27 -1.16
N GLU A 30 13.81 6.86 0.01
CA GLU A 30 15.06 6.10 0.13
C GLU A 30 15.02 4.77 -0.64
N LEU A 31 13.91 4.01 -0.55
CA LEU A 31 13.74 2.79 -1.34
C LEU A 31 13.80 3.06 -2.85
N LEU A 32 13.20 4.17 -3.31
CA LEU A 32 13.23 4.57 -4.71
C LEU A 32 14.61 5.05 -5.16
N ARG A 33 15.37 5.71 -4.28
CA ARG A 33 16.76 6.12 -4.56
C ARG A 33 17.70 4.94 -4.76
N ARG A 34 17.50 3.83 -4.03
CA ARG A 34 18.26 2.59 -4.25
C ARG A 34 18.06 2.00 -5.65
N LYS A 35 16.90 2.26 -6.27
CA LYS A 35 16.57 1.82 -7.64
C LYS A 35 16.92 2.86 -8.70
N ASN A 36 16.99 4.14 -8.32
CA ASN A 36 17.36 5.25 -9.20
C ASN A 36 18.31 6.20 -8.45
N PRO A 37 19.64 6.03 -8.62
CA PRO A 37 20.64 6.85 -7.93
C PRO A 37 20.55 8.35 -8.20
N HIS A 38 19.94 8.77 -9.33
CA HIS A 38 19.76 10.18 -9.68
C HIS A 38 18.61 10.86 -8.92
N ARG A 39 17.79 10.08 -8.21
CA ARG A 39 16.71 10.64 -7.39
C ARG A 39 17.30 11.37 -6.16
N PRO A 40 16.94 12.63 -5.92
CA PRO A 40 17.47 13.37 -4.78
C PRO A 40 16.89 12.85 -3.44
N PRO A 41 17.61 13.06 -2.32
CA PRO A 41 17.02 12.90 -0.99
C PRO A 41 15.89 13.92 -0.79
N LEU A 42 14.97 13.64 0.15
CA LEU A 42 14.00 14.66 0.56
C LEU A 42 14.72 15.84 1.22
N SER A 43 14.28 17.05 0.89
CA SER A 43 14.70 18.24 1.62
C SER A 43 14.13 18.23 3.05
N ASN A 44 14.78 18.97 3.96
CA ASN A 44 14.30 19.11 5.34
C ASN A 44 12.87 19.69 5.40
N THR A 45 12.54 20.64 4.52
CA THR A 45 11.19 21.21 4.40
C THR A 45 10.17 20.13 4.06
N LEU A 46 10.43 19.28 3.05
CA LEU A 46 9.51 18.21 2.68
C LEU A 46 9.37 17.15 3.78
N ARG A 47 10.43 16.86 4.54
CA ARG A 47 10.36 15.96 5.71
C ARG A 47 9.43 16.51 6.79
N GLN A 48 9.44 17.83 7.00
CA GLN A 48 8.57 18.50 7.97
C GLN A 48 7.11 18.59 7.51
N GLU A 49 6.89 18.81 6.20
CA GLU A 49 5.55 18.84 5.60
C GLU A 49 4.90 17.44 5.52
N HIS A 50 5.71 16.40 5.48
CA HIS A 50 5.26 15.00 5.39
C HIS A 50 5.85 14.13 6.52
N PRO A 51 5.48 14.41 7.78
CA PRO A 51 5.93 13.60 8.90
C PRO A 51 5.38 12.17 8.77
N PRO A 52 6.04 11.17 9.38
CA PRO A 52 5.52 9.81 9.41
C PRO A 52 4.10 9.76 10.00
N VAL A 53 3.25 8.92 9.43
CA VAL A 53 1.84 8.79 9.79
C VAL A 53 1.56 7.39 10.31
N ARG A 54 0.94 7.31 11.50
CA ARG A 54 0.52 6.07 12.14
C ARG A 54 -0.80 5.59 11.56
N ARG A 55 -0.88 4.32 11.17
CA ARG A 55 -2.09 3.69 10.59
C ARG A 55 -2.24 2.26 11.11
N PRO A 56 -3.48 1.77 11.30
CA PRO A 56 -3.68 0.37 11.67
C PRO A 56 -3.36 -0.55 10.49
N LEU A 57 -2.85 -1.75 10.77
CA LEU A 57 -2.71 -2.80 9.74
C LEU A 57 -4.07 -3.33 9.25
N VAL A 58 -5.10 -3.21 10.09
CA VAL A 58 -6.48 -3.54 9.78
C VAL A 58 -7.32 -2.27 9.81
N ALA A 59 -7.72 -1.78 8.65
CA ALA A 59 -8.51 -0.57 8.51
C ALA A 59 -9.98 -0.89 8.30
N GLN A 60 -10.85 -0.16 9.00
CA GLN A 60 -12.29 -0.16 8.74
C GLN A 60 -12.63 0.84 7.63
N HIS A 61 -13.34 0.38 6.60
CA HIS A 61 -13.73 1.23 5.49
C HIS A 61 -14.82 2.22 5.92
N PRO A 62 -14.63 3.55 5.75
CA PRO A 62 -15.48 4.58 6.37
C PRO A 62 -16.92 4.61 5.84
N VAL A 63 -17.18 4.03 4.67
CA VAL A 63 -18.51 4.00 4.05
C VAL A 63 -19.20 2.65 4.23
N THR A 64 -18.45 1.55 4.23
CA THR A 64 -19.02 0.19 4.19
C THR A 64 -18.90 -0.56 5.51
N GLY A 65 -18.11 -0.04 6.46
CA GLY A 65 -17.86 -0.67 7.76
C GLY A 65 -17.01 -1.95 7.68
N LYS A 66 -16.65 -2.43 6.48
CA LYS A 66 -15.86 -3.66 6.32
C LYS A 66 -14.42 -3.45 6.75
N LYS A 67 -13.84 -4.45 7.42
CA LYS A 67 -12.41 -4.50 7.71
C LYS A 67 -11.62 -4.84 6.44
N SER A 68 -10.38 -4.37 6.36
CA SER A 68 -9.48 -4.64 5.25
C SER A 68 -8.03 -4.53 5.69
N LEU A 69 -7.15 -5.31 5.08
CA LEU A 69 -5.71 -5.14 5.24
C LEU A 69 -5.28 -3.79 4.64
N TYR A 70 -4.59 -2.96 5.43
CA TYR A 70 -4.04 -1.68 4.98
C TYR A 70 -2.53 -1.78 4.83
N LEU A 71 -2.08 -2.24 3.65
CA LEU A 71 -0.70 -2.65 3.41
C LEU A 71 -0.05 -1.96 2.20
N PRO A 72 0.03 -0.62 2.12
CA PRO A 72 0.89 0.04 1.14
C PRO A 72 2.37 -0.14 1.55
N ILE A 73 2.90 -1.34 1.36
CA ILE A 73 4.15 -1.80 1.98
C ILE A 73 5.36 -0.92 1.69
N CYS A 74 5.46 -0.37 0.48
CA CYS A 74 6.56 0.55 0.13
C CYS A 74 6.57 1.86 0.94
N HIS A 75 5.47 2.18 1.64
CA HIS A 75 5.39 3.31 2.57
C HIS A 75 5.59 2.90 4.03
N ILE A 76 5.44 1.61 4.39
CA ILE A 76 5.54 1.16 5.78
C ILE A 76 7.01 1.05 6.15
N GLU A 77 7.45 1.86 7.12
CA GLU A 77 8.82 1.84 7.61
C GLU A 77 9.01 0.75 8.68
N TYR A 78 8.08 0.67 9.65
CA TYR A 78 8.07 -0.35 10.69
C TYR A 78 6.67 -0.50 11.33
N ILE A 79 6.52 -1.54 12.16
CA ILE A 79 5.34 -1.77 13.01
C ILE A 79 5.71 -1.37 14.44
N GLU A 80 4.87 -0.57 15.10
CA GLU A 80 5.09 -0.14 16.47
C GLU A 80 5.12 -1.33 17.45
N ASN A 81 5.96 -1.22 18.48
CA ASN A 81 6.09 -2.24 19.53
C ASN A 81 6.49 -3.64 19.03
N MET A 82 7.12 -3.70 17.85
CA MET A 82 7.60 -4.94 17.24
C MET A 82 9.05 -4.78 16.80
N ALA A 83 9.86 -5.82 16.97
CA ALA A 83 11.22 -5.82 16.43
C ALA A 83 11.19 -5.64 14.91
N ALA A 84 12.12 -4.86 14.36
CA ALA A 84 12.12 -4.53 12.93
C ALA A 84 12.19 -5.77 12.02
N SER A 85 12.95 -6.80 12.42
CA SER A 85 13.01 -8.09 11.71
C SER A 85 11.66 -8.79 11.67
N ASP A 86 10.98 -8.84 12.81
CA ASP A 86 9.72 -9.57 12.98
C ASP A 86 8.59 -8.85 12.26
N GLY A 87 8.58 -7.51 12.33
CA GLY A 87 7.65 -6.67 11.60
C GLY A 87 7.80 -6.83 10.09
N LYS A 88 9.05 -6.87 9.60
CA LYS A 88 9.32 -7.13 8.18
C LYS A 88 8.80 -8.50 7.74
N ILE A 89 9.08 -9.57 8.51
CA ILE A 89 8.60 -10.93 8.20
C ILE A 89 7.07 -10.95 8.15
N LEU A 90 6.39 -10.35 9.14
CA LEU A 90 4.94 -10.27 9.17
C LEU A 90 4.36 -9.51 7.95
N LEU A 91 4.97 -8.38 7.58
CA LEU A 91 4.53 -7.61 6.41
C LEU A 91 4.71 -8.40 5.11
N GLU A 92 5.82 -9.12 4.96
CA GLU A 92 6.09 -9.99 3.81
C GLU A 92 5.09 -11.16 3.73
N GLU A 93 4.79 -11.82 4.86
CA GLU A 93 3.78 -12.87 4.95
C GLU A 93 2.39 -12.37 4.52
N LEU A 94 1.95 -11.23 5.08
CA LEU A 94 0.66 -10.63 4.75
C LEU A 94 0.61 -10.17 3.29
N GLN A 95 1.71 -9.65 2.74
CA GLN A 95 1.80 -9.28 1.32
C GLN A 95 1.65 -10.49 0.42
N ALA A 96 2.41 -11.55 0.71
CA ALA A 96 2.43 -12.77 -0.07
C ALA A 96 1.03 -13.40 -0.12
N HIS A 97 0.28 -13.35 0.98
CA HIS A 97 -1.14 -13.72 1.02
C HIS A 97 -2.01 -12.78 0.19
N ALA A 98 -1.90 -11.47 0.39
CA ALA A 98 -2.79 -10.48 -0.23
C ALA A 98 -2.65 -10.37 -1.75
N VAL A 99 -1.49 -10.73 -2.32
CA VAL A 99 -1.22 -10.65 -3.76
C VAL A 99 -1.46 -11.97 -4.53
N GLN A 100 -1.97 -13.00 -3.85
CA GLN A 100 -2.35 -14.27 -4.49
C GLN A 100 -3.35 -14.04 -5.63
N LYS A 101 -3.25 -14.84 -6.71
CA LYS A 101 -4.10 -14.71 -7.91
C LYS A 101 -5.60 -14.66 -7.61
N ARG A 102 -6.07 -15.37 -6.58
CA ARG A 102 -7.49 -15.38 -6.15
C ARG A 102 -8.00 -14.02 -5.65
N PHE A 103 -7.12 -13.11 -5.26
CA PHE A 103 -7.48 -11.75 -4.82
C PHE A 103 -7.13 -10.67 -5.86
N THR A 104 -6.56 -11.07 -7.00
CA THR A 104 -5.97 -10.16 -7.97
C THR A 104 -6.82 -10.08 -9.22
N TYR A 105 -7.16 -8.86 -9.61
CA TYR A 105 -7.77 -8.54 -10.89
C TYR A 105 -6.71 -8.01 -11.85
N PHE A 106 -6.73 -8.47 -13.11
CA PHE A 106 -5.84 -8.01 -14.17
C PHE A 106 -6.63 -7.29 -15.26
N GLN A 107 -6.38 -5.98 -15.44
CA GLN A 107 -6.93 -5.23 -16.56
C GLN A 107 -6.06 -5.42 -17.80
N ASN A 108 -6.63 -6.02 -18.84
CA ASN A 108 -6.06 -5.96 -20.18
C ASN A 108 -6.58 -4.71 -20.91
N TRP A 109 -5.73 -3.70 -21.04
CA TRP A 109 -6.13 -2.37 -21.49
C TRP A 109 -6.44 -2.31 -22.99
N ARG A 110 -7.52 -1.61 -23.34
CA ARG A 110 -7.83 -1.14 -24.69
C ARG A 110 -8.01 0.38 -24.69
N PRO A 111 -7.72 1.07 -25.81
CA PRO A 111 -8.03 2.50 -25.93
C PRO A 111 -9.50 2.76 -25.61
N GLY A 112 -9.76 3.71 -24.71
CA GLY A 112 -11.10 4.05 -24.24
C GLY A 112 -11.53 3.35 -22.93
N ASP A 113 -10.78 2.35 -22.45
CA ASP A 113 -11.06 1.72 -21.16
C ASP A 113 -10.91 2.74 -20.02
N LEU A 114 -11.87 2.72 -19.09
CA LEU A 114 -11.82 3.45 -17.83
C LEU A 114 -11.92 2.45 -16.68
N VAL A 115 -10.98 2.53 -15.75
CA VAL A 115 -11.02 1.78 -14.50
C VAL A 115 -11.12 2.76 -13.34
N VAL A 116 -12.05 2.47 -12.44
CA VAL A 116 -12.19 3.14 -11.15
C VAL A 116 -11.97 2.11 -10.06
N TRP A 117 -11.14 2.42 -9.07
CA TRP A 117 -10.90 1.53 -7.93
C TRP A 117 -10.93 2.32 -6.62
N ASP A 118 -11.20 1.61 -5.53
CA ASP A 118 -11.17 2.18 -4.19
C ASP A 118 -9.76 2.08 -3.58
N ASN A 119 -9.05 3.20 -3.51
CA ASN A 119 -7.67 3.23 -3.03
C ASN A 119 -7.54 2.95 -1.51
N ARG A 120 -8.65 2.87 -0.76
CA ARG A 120 -8.64 2.58 0.68
C ARG A 120 -8.56 1.08 0.98
N CYS A 121 -9.03 0.23 0.06
CA CYS A 121 -9.13 -1.20 0.26
C CYS A 121 -8.59 -2.04 -0.91
N THR A 122 -7.84 -1.42 -1.83
CA THR A 122 -7.15 -2.09 -2.94
C THR A 122 -5.66 -1.76 -2.94
N LEU A 123 -4.85 -2.72 -3.38
CA LEU A 123 -3.49 -2.47 -3.84
C LEU A 123 -3.49 -2.55 -5.37
N HIS A 124 -2.60 -1.81 -6.00
CA HIS A 124 -2.41 -1.86 -7.44
C HIS A 124 -0.92 -1.78 -7.78
N ALA A 125 -0.54 -2.40 -8.88
CA ALA A 125 0.81 -2.36 -9.41
C ALA A 125 0.76 -2.32 -10.95
N PRO A 126 1.64 -1.56 -11.61
CA PRO A 126 1.76 -1.62 -13.06
C PRO A 126 2.43 -2.94 -13.47
N THR A 127 1.96 -3.53 -14.57
CA THR A 127 2.73 -4.56 -15.27
C THR A 127 3.86 -3.87 -16.03
N LEU A 128 5.07 -4.44 -15.95
CA LEU A 128 6.20 -4.00 -16.75
C LEU A 128 5.91 -4.21 -18.24
N PHE A 129 6.39 -3.29 -19.07
CA PHE A 129 6.33 -3.39 -20.53
C PHE A 129 7.65 -2.87 -21.10
N ASP A 130 7.94 -3.24 -22.35
CA ASP A 130 9.11 -2.72 -23.06
C ASP A 130 8.86 -1.27 -23.46
N ASP A 131 9.46 -0.34 -22.72
CA ASP A 131 9.33 1.10 -22.91
C ASP A 131 10.29 1.64 -23.98
N GLN A 132 11.18 0.81 -24.53
CA GLN A 132 12.01 1.16 -25.70
C GLN A 132 11.23 0.93 -27.00
N LEU A 133 10.38 -0.10 -27.03
CA LEU A 133 9.59 -0.46 -28.20
C LEU A 133 8.18 0.13 -28.19
N HIS A 134 7.62 0.42 -27.02
CA HIS A 134 6.22 0.83 -26.89
C HIS A 134 6.07 2.09 -26.06
N THR A 135 5.07 2.90 -26.43
CA THR A 135 4.65 4.07 -25.63
C THR A 135 3.31 3.79 -24.98
N ARG A 136 3.15 4.15 -23.71
CA ARG A 136 1.90 4.04 -22.97
C ARG A 136 1.54 5.37 -22.32
N LEU A 137 0.47 6.00 -22.79
CA LEU A 137 -0.09 7.21 -22.21
C LEU A 137 -1.37 6.88 -21.43
N MET A 138 -1.47 7.39 -20.20
CA MET A 138 -2.64 7.23 -19.35
C MET A 138 -2.99 8.56 -18.68
N TYR A 139 -4.29 8.83 -18.56
CA TYR A 139 -4.79 9.94 -17.77
C TYR A 139 -5.31 9.41 -16.44
N ARG A 140 -4.96 10.08 -15.34
CA ARG A 140 -5.39 9.71 -13.99
C ARG A 140 -6.00 10.91 -13.28
N LEU A 141 -7.16 10.66 -12.68
CA LEU A 141 -7.80 11.57 -11.73
C LEU A 141 -7.76 10.91 -10.34
N THR A 142 -7.32 11.65 -9.33
CA THR A 142 -7.35 11.20 -7.94
C THR A 142 -8.47 11.92 -7.23
N MET A 143 -9.46 11.17 -6.74
CA MET A 143 -10.56 11.73 -5.96
C MET A 143 -10.19 11.80 -4.49
N THR A 144 -10.54 12.91 -3.85
CA THR A 144 -10.52 13.04 -2.40
C THR A 144 -11.83 12.55 -1.80
N GLY A 145 -11.79 12.11 -0.55
CA GLY A 145 -12.94 11.58 0.16
C GLY A 145 -12.56 11.14 1.58
N PRO A 146 -13.52 10.56 2.34
CA PRO A 146 -13.25 10.04 3.68
C PRO A 146 -12.08 9.06 3.66
N GLN A 147 -11.07 9.37 4.46
CA GLN A 147 -9.84 8.59 4.55
C GLN A 147 -9.96 7.52 5.63
N ILE A 148 -9.11 6.50 5.57
CA ILE A 148 -8.82 5.68 6.76
C ILE A 148 -8.32 6.65 7.84
N ALA A 149 -8.77 6.51 9.08
CA ALA A 149 -8.33 7.36 10.18
C ALA A 149 -6.86 7.09 10.53
N ALA A 150 -6.14 8.12 10.97
CA ALA A 150 -4.85 7.91 11.62
C ALA A 150 -5.13 7.51 13.07
N VAL A 151 -4.19 6.79 13.68
CA VAL A 151 -4.31 6.30 15.07
C VAL A 151 -3.18 6.81 15.94
#